data_AF-E8MZE2-F1
#
_entry.id   AF-E8MZE2-F1
#
_cell.length_a   1.000
_cell.length_b   1.000
_cell.length_c   1.000
_cell.angle_alpha   90.00
_cell.angle_beta   90.00
_cell.angle_gamma   90.00
#
_symmetry.space_group_name_H-M   'P 1'
#
loop_
_entity.id
_entity.type
_entity.pdbx_description
1 polymer ?
#
loop_
_entity_poly.entity_id
_entity_poly.type
_entity_poly.pdbx_seq_one_letter_code
_entity_poly.pdbx_strand_id
1 'polypeptide(L)'
;MSVSYRVAIWKGEARYPTLSPFHPSITYPEYRGHDLSQEENPAYEGVRESFRLLGMDAGRFNTPEWNPLGEIIHPGDRVLIKPNFVLSHHADGGNLFSIVTHSSVIRAVLDYVVLALKGEGSVVISDAPQMDCDFSTLSEQMGLSILQDWFWHAYKMPLEIVDLRSFWQKEMRDGVAYSHLRMPLPGDPLGEQWVNLGKRSAFYGVTDSSRFYGADYDRNEVIRHHHGEVQEYALSRTVLSADVVISIPKLKVHKKVGVTLNAKGLVGICTNKNTLVHYQVGFPEQGGDQFPPDFLSPMEKLSIRAQRWLFDHLLARQNPLFNRVYGLLRSVYRKTLRPVVTGESEAKKRIFDGGNWYGNDSAWRMTADLTQMFYHVDAHGNWCDLPPRRMFSIVDGIIGGDREGPLTPRARPAGVLIAGEDLLAVDWVATRLMGLNPQRLRWIEWLQTHGFADHFSEISLITEVPEWLDLLSKPGRYLEFEPHPGWKNYLELDDSGT
;
A
#
# COMPACT_ATOMS: atom_id res chain seq x y z
N MET A 1 8.20 -31.23 -11.11
CA MET A 1 7.06 -30.90 -10.24
C MET A 1 6.94 -29.40 -10.33
N SER A 2 5.85 -28.85 -10.88
CA SER A 2 5.68 -27.39 -10.86
C SER A 2 5.50 -26.96 -9.40
N VAL A 3 6.20 -25.91 -8.99
CA VAL A 3 6.22 -25.47 -7.60
C VAL A 3 5.07 -24.50 -7.43
N SER A 4 3.97 -24.97 -6.85
CA SER A 4 2.83 -24.10 -6.59
C SER A 4 3.10 -23.15 -5.41
N TYR A 5 2.78 -21.87 -5.60
CA TYR A 5 2.82 -20.84 -4.57
C TYR A 5 1.76 -21.10 -3.51
N ARG A 6 2.19 -21.39 -2.28
CA ARG A 6 1.31 -21.69 -1.16
C ARG A 6 0.82 -20.39 -0.53
N VAL A 7 -0.50 -20.26 -0.40
CA VAL A 7 -1.13 -19.12 0.28
C VAL A 7 -2.07 -19.63 1.36
N ALA A 8 -1.80 -19.25 2.60
CA ALA A 8 -2.64 -19.58 3.75
C ALA A 8 -3.65 -18.46 4.03
N ILE A 9 -4.89 -18.84 4.36
CA ILE A 9 -5.88 -17.94 4.96
C ILE A 9 -6.23 -18.46 6.36
N TRP A 10 -5.88 -17.66 7.36
CA TRP A 10 -6.34 -17.84 8.73
C TRP A 10 -7.54 -16.94 9.02
N LYS A 11 -8.49 -17.44 9.82
CA LYS A 11 -9.69 -16.73 10.26
C LYS A 11 -9.84 -16.82 11.76
N GLY A 12 -9.92 -15.68 12.43
CA GLY A 12 -10.26 -15.57 13.84
C GLY A 12 -11.12 -14.35 14.13
N GLU A 13 -10.95 -13.81 15.34
CA GLU A 13 -11.70 -12.65 15.79
C GLU A 13 -11.28 -11.36 15.08
N ALA A 14 -12.26 -10.53 14.75
CA ALA A 14 -12.05 -9.26 14.07
C ALA A 14 -11.81 -8.09 15.06
N ARG A 15 -10.84 -8.26 15.96
CA ARG A 15 -10.41 -7.23 16.92
C ARG A 15 -8.91 -7.25 17.13
N TYR A 16 -8.35 -6.08 17.45
CA TYR A 16 -6.95 -5.96 17.86
C TYR A 16 -6.85 -5.83 19.38
N PRO A 17 -5.74 -6.31 19.99
CA PRO A 17 -5.36 -5.92 21.34
C PRO A 17 -5.10 -4.40 21.42
N THR A 18 -5.34 -3.82 22.59
CA THR A 18 -5.19 -2.40 22.91
C THR A 18 -3.91 -2.08 23.69
N LEU A 19 -3.32 -3.06 24.37
CA LEU A 19 -2.16 -2.92 25.26
C LEU A 19 -0.86 -3.18 24.50
N SER A 20 -0.14 -2.11 24.21
CA SER A 20 1.26 -2.16 23.77
C SER A 20 2.16 -2.73 24.88
N PRO A 21 3.18 -3.56 24.58
CA PRO A 21 3.74 -3.88 23.26
C PRO A 21 3.10 -5.11 22.58
N PHE A 22 1.83 -5.40 22.85
CA PHE A 22 1.01 -6.42 22.16
C PHE A 22 1.52 -7.85 22.34
N HIS A 23 1.80 -8.23 23.58
CA HIS A 23 2.23 -9.58 23.94
C HIS A 23 1.26 -10.68 23.46
N PRO A 24 1.72 -11.92 23.28
CA PRO A 24 0.80 -13.05 23.16
C PRO A 24 -0.03 -13.20 24.44
N SER A 25 -1.28 -13.68 24.32
CA SER A 25 -2.18 -13.90 25.47
C SER A 25 -1.92 -15.22 26.19
N ILE A 26 -1.18 -16.14 25.56
CA ILE A 26 -0.77 -17.42 26.13
C ILE A 26 0.72 -17.67 25.86
N THR A 27 1.32 -18.56 26.65
CA THR A 27 2.70 -18.99 26.41
C THR A 27 2.74 -19.98 25.25
N TYR A 28 3.46 -19.63 24.19
CA TYR A 28 3.84 -20.56 23.12
C TYR A 28 5.21 -21.17 23.40
N PRO A 29 5.46 -22.46 23.10
CA PRO A 29 6.75 -23.11 23.39
C PRO A 29 7.97 -22.38 22.83
N GLU A 30 7.85 -21.81 21.63
CA GLU A 30 8.90 -21.08 20.92
C GLU A 30 9.03 -19.60 21.32
N TYR A 31 8.06 -19.06 22.06
CA TYR A 31 8.07 -17.65 22.47
C TYR A 31 9.16 -17.42 23.53
N ARG A 32 10.11 -16.54 23.19
CA ARG A 32 11.27 -16.24 24.05
C ARG A 32 11.07 -15.04 24.97
N GLY A 33 9.98 -14.28 24.79
CA GLY A 33 9.60 -13.23 25.72
C GLY A 33 9.07 -13.79 27.03
N HIS A 34 9.11 -12.98 28.09
CA HIS A 34 8.63 -13.40 29.42
C HIS A 34 7.24 -12.87 29.75
N ASP A 35 6.80 -11.82 29.06
CA ASP A 35 5.55 -11.12 29.35
C ASP A 35 4.40 -11.69 28.52
N LEU A 36 3.23 -11.79 29.15
CA LEU A 36 1.95 -12.15 28.53
C LEU A 36 0.96 -10.99 28.60
N SER A 37 0.09 -10.93 27.61
CA SER A 37 -1.00 -9.95 27.56
C SER A 37 -2.12 -10.32 28.52
N GLN A 38 -2.78 -9.30 29.09
CA GLN A 38 -4.00 -9.47 29.89
C GLN A 38 -5.27 -9.56 29.03
N GLU A 39 -5.14 -9.29 27.74
CA GLU A 39 -6.20 -9.39 26.74
C GLU A 39 -5.81 -10.41 25.68
N GLU A 40 -6.81 -11.00 25.02
CA GLU A 40 -6.58 -11.86 23.88
C GLU A 40 -5.87 -11.09 22.76
N ASN A 41 -4.98 -11.79 22.05
CA ASN A 41 -4.27 -11.24 20.92
C ASN A 41 -4.48 -12.10 19.66
N PRO A 42 -5.65 -11.95 18.99
CA PRO A 42 -5.95 -12.70 17.77
C PRO A 42 -4.94 -12.45 16.64
N ALA A 43 -4.29 -11.29 16.63
CA ALA A 43 -3.25 -11.00 15.65
C ALA A 43 -2.01 -11.88 15.84
N TYR A 44 -1.59 -12.11 17.08
CA TYR A 44 -0.46 -12.97 17.37
C TYR A 44 -0.75 -14.43 17.03
N GLU A 45 -1.91 -14.92 17.49
CA GLU A 45 -2.40 -16.25 17.14
C GLU A 45 -2.46 -16.43 15.62
N GLY A 46 -3.09 -15.49 14.90
CA GLY A 46 -3.25 -15.59 13.47
C GLY A 46 -1.94 -15.58 12.69
N VAL A 47 -0.93 -14.81 13.12
CA VAL A 47 0.40 -14.84 12.48
C VAL A 47 1.05 -16.20 12.70
N ARG A 48 1.03 -16.71 13.93
CA ARG A 48 1.55 -18.05 14.27
C ARG A 48 0.87 -19.15 13.46
N GLU A 49 -0.46 -19.14 13.43
CA GLU A 49 -1.26 -20.15 12.73
C GLU A 49 -1.10 -20.04 11.21
N SER A 50 -0.86 -18.84 10.66
CA SER A 50 -0.52 -18.68 9.24
C SER A 50 0.76 -19.44 8.88
N PHE A 51 1.80 -19.39 9.73
CA PHE A 51 3.02 -20.17 9.52
C PHE A 51 2.78 -21.68 9.62
N ARG A 52 1.95 -22.13 10.58
CA ARG A 52 1.56 -23.54 10.71
C ARG A 52 0.82 -24.03 9.48
N LEU A 53 -0.16 -23.27 8.98
CA LEU A 53 -0.93 -23.61 7.78
C LEU A 53 -0.01 -23.71 6.55
N LEU A 54 0.94 -22.80 6.42
CA LEU A 54 2.00 -22.87 5.41
C LEU A 54 2.99 -24.02 5.65
N GLY A 55 2.88 -24.78 6.74
CA GLY A 55 3.75 -25.93 7.03
C GLY A 55 5.22 -25.57 7.21
N MET A 56 5.52 -24.32 7.54
CA MET A 56 6.89 -23.84 7.72
C MET A 56 7.48 -24.44 8.99
N ASP A 57 8.63 -25.10 8.87
CA ASP A 57 9.30 -25.86 9.93
C ASP A 57 8.36 -26.85 10.65
N ALA A 58 7.44 -27.49 9.91
CA ALA A 58 6.37 -28.32 10.47
C ALA A 58 6.87 -29.46 11.37
N GLY A 59 8.06 -30.00 11.12
CA GLY A 59 8.66 -31.07 11.93
C GLY A 59 8.99 -30.66 13.37
N ARG A 60 9.03 -29.35 13.66
CA ARG A 60 9.29 -28.79 14.99
C ARG A 60 8.10 -28.01 15.54
N PHE A 61 6.96 -28.00 14.85
CA PHE A 61 5.79 -27.24 15.30
C PHE A 61 5.43 -27.57 16.76
N ASN A 62 5.12 -26.52 17.54
CA ASN A 62 4.78 -26.62 18.95
C ASN A 62 5.91 -27.16 19.86
N THR A 63 7.17 -26.91 19.48
CA THR A 63 8.37 -27.13 20.30
C THR A 63 9.14 -25.83 20.50
N PRO A 64 9.99 -25.71 21.54
CA PRO A 64 10.86 -24.54 21.72
C PRO A 64 11.79 -24.22 20.54
N GLU A 65 12.05 -25.23 19.69
CA GLU A 65 12.91 -25.12 18.51
C GLU A 65 12.17 -24.71 17.23
N TRP A 66 10.84 -24.55 17.26
CA TRP A 66 10.07 -24.18 16.07
C TRP A 66 10.45 -22.78 15.59
N ASN A 67 10.96 -22.68 14.36
CA ASN A 67 11.41 -21.44 13.76
C ASN A 67 10.92 -21.35 12.30
N PRO A 68 9.64 -21.02 12.08
CA PRO A 68 9.03 -21.05 10.75
C PRO A 68 9.71 -20.08 9.78
N LEU A 69 10.14 -18.89 10.24
CA LEU A 69 10.83 -17.93 9.38
C LEU A 69 12.30 -18.30 9.13
N GLY A 70 12.85 -19.33 9.76
CA GLY A 70 14.21 -19.80 9.52
C GLY A 70 14.45 -20.38 8.12
N GLU A 71 13.38 -20.70 7.38
CA GLU A 71 13.45 -21.10 5.97
C GLU A 71 13.78 -19.93 5.04
N ILE A 72 13.39 -18.71 5.43
CA ILE A 72 13.54 -17.50 4.60
C ILE A 72 14.49 -16.46 5.20
N ILE A 73 14.75 -16.47 6.50
CA ILE A 73 15.66 -15.56 7.21
C ILE A 73 16.84 -16.36 7.76
N HIS A 74 18.03 -15.81 7.59
CA HIS A 74 19.29 -16.38 8.05
C HIS A 74 19.98 -15.41 9.01
N PRO A 75 20.74 -15.91 10.00
CA PRO A 75 21.58 -15.06 10.84
C PRO A 75 22.48 -14.14 10.00
N GLY A 76 22.51 -12.86 10.34
CA GLY A 76 23.24 -11.81 9.62
C GLY A 76 22.42 -11.04 8.60
N ASP A 77 21.22 -11.50 8.24
CA ASP A 77 20.35 -10.81 7.28
C ASP A 77 19.90 -9.43 7.79
N ARG A 78 19.74 -8.50 6.84
CA ARG A 78 18.99 -7.25 7.03
C ARG A 78 17.53 -7.48 6.64
N VAL A 79 16.67 -7.58 7.65
CA VAL A 79 15.24 -7.84 7.49
C VAL A 79 14.47 -6.53 7.54
N LEU A 80 13.66 -6.28 6.51
CA LEU A 80 12.78 -5.14 6.45
C LEU A 80 11.32 -5.55 6.65
N ILE A 81 10.64 -4.89 7.57
CA ILE A 81 9.20 -4.95 7.73
C ILE A 81 8.58 -3.78 6.97
N LYS A 82 7.75 -4.08 5.97
CA LYS A 82 7.06 -3.10 5.14
C LYS A 82 5.56 -3.07 5.50
N PRO A 83 5.12 -2.21 6.43
CA PRO A 83 3.72 -2.05 6.74
C PRO A 83 3.01 -1.18 5.67
N ASN A 84 1.72 -0.93 5.89
CA ASN A 84 0.94 0.08 5.20
C ASN A 84 0.52 1.16 6.23
N PHE A 85 1.22 2.30 6.27
CA PHE A 85 1.05 3.35 7.28
C PHE A 85 0.29 4.61 6.83
N VAL A 86 0.16 4.85 5.52
CA VAL A 86 -0.84 5.73 4.87
C VAL A 86 -1.14 7.08 5.57
N LEU A 87 -1.98 7.15 6.61
CA LEU A 87 -2.38 8.37 7.33
C LEU A 87 -2.44 8.13 8.85
N SER A 88 -2.21 9.19 9.63
CA SER A 88 -2.31 9.20 11.11
C SER A 88 -3.73 9.42 11.65
N HIS A 89 -4.72 9.56 10.76
CA HIS A 89 -6.11 9.78 11.14
C HIS A 89 -7.05 9.34 10.03
N HIS A 90 -8.30 9.05 10.41
CA HIS A 90 -9.41 8.89 9.48
C HIS A 90 -10.17 10.22 9.38
N ALA A 91 -10.16 10.87 8.21
CA ALA A 91 -10.70 12.24 8.07
C ALA A 91 -12.19 12.37 8.46
N ASP A 92 -12.97 11.31 8.24
CA ASP A 92 -14.40 11.27 8.62
C ASP A 92 -14.65 10.70 10.03
N GLY A 93 -13.61 10.56 10.87
CA GLY A 93 -13.74 10.03 12.24
C GLY A 93 -13.98 8.52 12.33
N GLY A 94 -13.73 7.78 11.24
CA GLY A 94 -13.83 6.32 11.20
C GLY A 94 -12.67 5.60 11.90
N ASN A 95 -12.61 4.28 11.74
CA ASN A 95 -11.59 3.45 12.38
C ASN A 95 -10.22 3.65 11.70
N LEU A 96 -9.20 4.11 12.43
CA LEU A 96 -7.84 4.25 11.90
C LEU A 96 -7.29 2.93 11.34
N PHE A 97 -7.62 1.80 11.98
CA PHE A 97 -7.16 0.48 11.58
C PHE A 97 -7.93 -0.10 10.39
N SER A 98 -8.80 0.66 9.70
CA SER A 98 -9.21 0.33 8.32
C SER A 98 -8.25 0.91 7.27
N ILE A 99 -7.38 1.84 7.69
CA ILE A 99 -6.45 2.58 6.82
C ILE A 99 -5.04 1.98 6.91
N VAL A 100 -4.59 1.61 8.12
CA VAL A 100 -3.20 1.25 8.45
C VAL A 100 -3.05 -0.18 9.00
N THR A 101 -1.86 -0.76 8.84
CA THR A 101 -1.47 -2.05 9.44
C THR A 101 -1.37 -1.93 10.96
N HIS A 102 -1.97 -2.85 11.71
CA HIS A 102 -1.90 -2.83 13.17
C HIS A 102 -0.55 -3.32 13.73
N SER A 103 -0.04 -2.69 14.79
CA SER A 103 1.27 -3.05 15.38
C SER A 103 1.28 -4.40 16.07
N SER A 104 0.13 -4.96 16.45
CA SER A 104 0.06 -6.32 16.99
C SER A 104 0.41 -7.39 15.95
N VAL A 105 0.12 -7.15 14.67
CA VAL A 105 0.55 -8.02 13.56
C VAL A 105 2.05 -7.87 13.34
N ILE A 106 2.55 -6.63 13.33
CA ILE A 106 3.99 -6.32 13.23
C ILE A 106 4.75 -6.99 14.37
N ARG A 107 4.27 -6.84 15.61
CA ARG A 107 4.84 -7.42 16.83
C ARG A 107 5.00 -8.94 16.70
N ALA A 108 3.94 -9.64 16.31
CA ALA A 108 3.97 -11.09 16.19
C ALA A 108 4.98 -11.53 15.12
N VAL A 109 5.04 -10.85 13.97
CA VAL A 109 6.04 -11.11 12.94
C VAL A 109 7.46 -10.87 13.46
N LEU A 110 7.69 -9.77 14.16
CA LEU A 110 9.01 -9.43 14.70
C LEU A 110 9.55 -10.46 15.69
N ASP A 111 8.69 -11.06 16.53
CA ASP A 111 9.11 -12.13 17.44
C ASP A 111 9.70 -13.32 16.66
N TYR A 112 9.10 -13.72 15.54
CA TYR A 112 9.65 -14.78 14.67
C TYR A 112 10.86 -14.33 13.83
N VAL A 113 10.93 -13.05 13.45
CA VAL A 113 12.13 -12.49 12.79
C VAL A 113 13.34 -12.57 13.71
N VAL A 114 13.18 -12.13 14.97
CA VAL A 114 14.26 -12.19 15.97
C VAL A 114 14.67 -13.63 16.25
N LEU A 115 13.69 -14.53 16.32
CA LEU A 115 13.95 -15.97 16.47
C LEU A 115 14.84 -16.51 15.33
N ALA A 116 14.55 -16.13 14.09
CA ALA A 116 15.29 -16.57 12.92
C ALA A 116 16.69 -15.94 12.79
N LEU A 117 16.83 -14.66 13.16
CA LEU A 117 18.12 -13.95 13.15
C LEU A 117 19.09 -14.46 14.21
N LYS A 118 18.59 -15.06 15.31
CA LYS A 118 19.42 -15.59 16.40
C LYS A 118 20.38 -14.56 17.01
N GLY A 119 20.01 -13.28 16.97
CA GLY A 119 20.83 -12.17 17.50
C GLY A 119 21.87 -11.60 16.53
N GLU A 120 21.94 -12.09 15.29
CA GLU A 120 22.85 -11.59 14.26
C GLU A 120 22.05 -10.99 13.11
N GLY A 121 22.38 -9.76 12.68
CA GLY A 121 21.69 -9.05 11.61
C GLY A 121 21.03 -7.75 12.08
N SER A 122 20.05 -7.25 11.33
CA SER A 122 19.33 -6.01 11.67
C SER A 122 17.87 -6.04 11.23
N VAL A 123 17.02 -5.29 11.93
CA VAL A 123 15.60 -5.18 11.62
C VAL A 123 15.19 -3.72 11.47
N VAL A 124 14.51 -3.40 10.37
CA VAL A 124 13.96 -2.06 10.10
C VAL A 124 12.49 -2.13 9.74
N ILE A 125 11.66 -1.31 10.40
CA ILE A 125 10.29 -1.01 9.97
C ILE A 125 10.34 0.28 9.16
N SER A 126 9.91 0.24 7.90
CA SER A 126 9.94 1.45 7.07
C SER A 126 8.77 1.55 6.11
N ASP A 127 8.25 2.76 5.94
CA ASP A 127 7.24 3.08 4.92
C ASP A 127 7.39 4.55 4.50
N ALA A 128 6.92 4.88 3.29
CA ALA A 128 6.68 6.25 2.85
C ALA A 128 5.16 6.50 2.87
N PRO A 129 4.57 7.00 3.98
CA PRO A 129 3.14 7.22 4.06
C PRO A 129 2.68 8.40 3.19
N GLN A 130 1.39 8.73 3.17
CA GLN A 130 0.85 9.88 2.44
C GLN A 130 1.59 11.16 2.89
N MET A 131 1.75 12.14 1.99
CA MET A 131 2.55 13.35 2.25
C MET A 131 2.09 14.13 3.50
N ASP A 132 0.81 14.06 3.87
CA ASP A 132 0.19 14.72 5.01
C ASP A 132 0.02 13.83 6.26
N CYS A 133 0.55 12.61 6.24
CA CYS A 133 0.63 11.79 7.44
C CYS A 133 1.60 12.39 8.46
N ASP A 134 1.12 12.67 9.68
CA ASP A 134 1.97 12.95 10.82
C ASP A 134 2.53 11.63 11.36
N PHE A 135 3.79 11.34 11.01
CA PHE A 135 4.42 10.07 11.35
C PHE A 135 4.69 9.93 12.85
N SER A 136 4.90 11.03 13.58
CA SER A 136 5.09 11.00 15.03
C SER A 136 3.79 10.58 15.72
N THR A 137 2.68 11.23 15.35
CA THR A 137 1.34 10.88 15.87
C THR A 137 0.98 9.45 15.51
N LEU A 138 1.23 9.03 14.27
CA LEU A 138 0.99 7.63 13.88
C LEU A 138 1.84 6.68 14.72
N SER A 139 3.13 6.94 14.88
CA SER A 139 4.03 6.07 15.64
C SER A 139 3.61 5.92 17.10
N GLU A 140 3.11 6.99 17.73
CA GLU A 140 2.56 6.98 19.09
C GLU A 140 1.27 6.14 19.17
N GLN A 141 0.30 6.39 18.28
CA GLN A 141 -0.96 5.62 18.22
C GLN A 141 -0.73 4.13 17.97
N MET A 142 0.32 3.81 17.21
CA MET A 142 0.72 2.45 16.88
C MET A 142 1.62 1.83 17.95
N GLY A 143 2.02 2.58 18.99
CA GLY A 143 2.92 2.08 20.05
C GLY A 143 4.30 1.63 19.54
N LEU A 144 4.76 2.17 18.40
CA LEU A 144 6.00 1.71 17.76
C LEU A 144 7.25 2.01 18.60
N SER A 145 7.28 3.14 19.32
CA SER A 145 8.37 3.46 20.25
C SER A 145 8.45 2.48 21.42
N ILE A 146 7.30 2.16 22.01
CA ILE A 146 7.20 1.16 23.10
C ILE A 146 7.66 -0.21 22.59
N LEU A 147 7.28 -0.58 21.36
CA LEU A 147 7.72 -1.81 20.71
C LEU A 147 9.24 -1.83 20.52
N GLN A 148 9.81 -0.76 19.97
CA GLN A 148 11.25 -0.58 19.78
C GLN A 148 12.02 -0.73 21.09
N ASP A 149 11.59 -0.02 22.14
CA ASP A 149 12.19 -0.12 23.47
C ASP A 149 12.10 -1.54 24.02
N TRP A 150 10.94 -2.19 23.91
CA TRP A 150 10.76 -3.54 24.42
C TRP A 150 11.68 -4.55 23.72
N PHE A 151 11.79 -4.51 22.39
CA PHE A 151 12.67 -5.43 21.63
C PHE A 151 14.15 -5.28 22.02
N TRP A 152 14.60 -4.05 22.27
CA TRP A 152 15.96 -3.82 22.78
C TRP A 152 16.17 -4.42 24.17
N HIS A 153 15.21 -4.25 25.08
CA HIS A 153 15.36 -4.73 26.45
C HIS A 153 15.23 -6.26 26.54
N ALA A 154 14.24 -6.84 25.86
CA ALA A 154 13.93 -8.26 25.90
C ALA A 154 14.92 -9.12 25.09
N TYR A 155 15.32 -8.67 23.89
CA TYR A 155 16.11 -9.49 22.97
C TYR A 155 17.47 -8.93 22.59
N LYS A 156 17.81 -7.70 23.02
CA LYS A 156 19.02 -6.99 22.57
C LYS A 156 19.08 -6.82 21.05
N MET A 157 17.91 -6.80 20.40
CA MET A 157 17.80 -6.58 18.96
C MET A 157 17.53 -5.10 18.70
N PRO A 158 18.39 -4.38 17.96
CA PRO A 158 18.07 -3.05 17.49
C PRO A 158 16.94 -3.11 16.46
N LEU A 159 15.87 -2.35 16.72
CA LEU A 159 14.74 -2.18 15.79
C LEU A 159 14.73 -0.73 15.31
N GLU A 160 14.96 -0.50 14.02
CA GLU A 160 14.87 0.84 13.43
C GLU A 160 13.44 1.12 12.94
N ILE A 161 12.97 2.35 13.10
CA ILE A 161 11.67 2.82 12.56
C ILE A 161 11.95 4.04 11.69
N VAL A 162 11.67 3.92 10.39
CA VAL A 162 12.11 4.90 9.39
C VAL A 162 10.93 5.44 8.58
N ASP A 163 10.76 6.77 8.60
CA ASP A 163 9.95 7.50 7.64
C ASP A 163 10.78 7.80 6.40
N LEU A 164 10.47 7.16 5.28
CA LEU A 164 11.25 7.26 4.05
C LEU A 164 11.04 8.59 3.29
N ARG A 165 10.11 9.44 3.74
CA ARG A 165 9.81 10.70 3.07
C ARG A 165 10.88 11.74 3.35
N SER A 166 11.24 12.51 2.33
CA SER A 166 12.11 13.69 2.47
C SER A 166 11.37 14.95 2.95
N PHE A 167 10.03 14.90 3.04
CA PHE A 167 9.23 15.99 3.56
C PHE A 167 7.87 15.54 4.09
N TRP A 168 7.30 16.33 5.00
CA TRP A 168 5.93 16.20 5.51
C TRP A 168 5.14 17.47 5.22
N GLN A 169 3.93 17.32 4.71
CA GLN A 169 2.96 18.39 4.53
C GLN A 169 2.09 18.49 5.79
N LYS A 170 2.43 19.41 6.70
CA LYS A 170 1.82 19.48 8.04
C LYS A 170 0.30 19.56 8.04
N GLU A 171 -0.26 20.31 7.10
CA GLU A 171 -1.71 20.42 6.94
C GLU A 171 -2.08 20.75 5.48
N MET A 172 -3.27 20.31 5.08
CA MET A 172 -3.90 20.62 3.80
C MET A 172 -5.00 21.67 4.01
N ARG A 173 -4.66 22.96 4.05
CA ARG A 173 -5.66 24.02 4.29
C ARG A 173 -6.65 24.08 3.14
N ASP A 174 -7.90 23.74 3.45
CA ASP A 174 -8.99 23.63 2.49
C ASP A 174 -8.64 22.71 1.28
N GLY A 175 -7.91 21.61 1.51
CA GLY A 175 -7.53 20.64 0.47
C GLY A 175 -6.40 21.10 -0.45
N VAL A 176 -5.58 22.07 -0.03
CA VAL A 176 -4.45 22.61 -0.81
C VAL A 176 -3.15 22.46 -0.02
N ALA A 177 -2.11 21.91 -0.68
CA ALA A 177 -0.76 21.78 -0.12
C ALA A 177 0.03 23.08 -0.34
N TYR A 178 0.05 23.98 0.64
CA TYR A 178 0.85 25.19 0.52
C TYR A 178 2.32 24.94 0.91
N SER A 179 3.25 25.50 0.14
CA SER A 179 4.69 25.26 0.34
C SER A 179 5.25 25.72 1.68
N HIS A 180 4.67 26.76 2.31
CA HIS A 180 5.09 27.22 3.65
C HIS A 180 4.71 26.24 4.78
N LEU A 181 3.94 25.19 4.47
CA LEU A 181 3.55 24.11 5.39
C LEU A 181 4.30 22.80 5.07
N ARG A 182 5.23 22.83 4.12
CA ARG A 182 6.10 21.72 3.75
C ARG A 182 7.32 21.72 4.67
N MET A 183 7.41 20.72 5.55
CA MET A 183 8.50 20.55 6.50
C MET A 183 9.52 19.55 5.96
N PRO A 184 10.82 19.87 5.92
CA PRO A 184 11.84 18.88 5.53
C PRO A 184 11.89 17.75 6.55
N LEU A 185 12.13 16.53 6.06
CA LEU A 185 12.39 15.35 6.87
C LEU A 185 13.77 14.78 6.50
N PRO A 186 14.38 13.94 7.35
CA PRO A 186 15.68 13.33 7.07
C PRO A 186 15.73 12.52 5.77
N GLY A 187 14.60 11.92 5.36
CA GLY A 187 14.55 11.01 4.22
C GLY A 187 15.09 9.61 4.54
N ASP A 188 15.28 8.81 3.49
CA ASP A 188 15.86 7.48 3.62
C ASP A 188 17.32 7.56 4.16
N PRO A 189 17.66 6.90 5.28
CA PRO A 189 18.99 6.93 5.86
C PRO A 189 20.09 6.33 4.97
N LEU A 190 19.75 5.42 4.05
CA LEU A 190 20.69 4.89 3.05
C LEU A 190 20.66 5.65 1.73
N GLY A 191 19.80 6.67 1.63
CA GLY A 191 19.63 7.50 0.45
C GLY A 191 18.68 6.92 -0.60
N GLU A 192 18.68 7.57 -1.76
CA GLU A 192 17.77 7.31 -2.87
C GLU A 192 18.50 6.62 -4.03
N GLN A 193 17.82 5.68 -4.67
CA GLN A 193 18.26 5.03 -5.90
C GLN A 193 17.30 5.37 -7.04
N TRP A 194 17.80 6.05 -8.06
CA TRP A 194 17.05 6.30 -9.28
C TRP A 194 17.14 5.09 -10.20
N VAL A 195 15.99 4.68 -10.73
CA VAL A 195 15.86 3.51 -11.61
C VAL A 195 15.06 3.90 -12.84
N ASN A 196 15.64 3.75 -14.03
CA ASN A 196 14.95 3.93 -15.30
C ASN A 196 14.55 2.57 -15.90
N LEU A 197 13.25 2.31 -16.04
CA LEU A 197 12.75 1.08 -16.66
C LEU A 197 12.83 1.10 -18.19
N GLY A 198 12.90 2.28 -18.80
CA GLY A 198 12.87 2.48 -20.25
C GLY A 198 11.73 1.69 -20.91
N LYS A 199 12.08 0.81 -21.86
CA LYS A 199 11.12 0.00 -22.62
C LYS A 199 10.38 -1.06 -21.81
N ARG A 200 10.86 -1.39 -20.60
CA ARG A 200 10.19 -2.35 -19.71
C ARG A 200 9.01 -1.73 -18.96
N SER A 201 8.96 -0.40 -18.92
CA SER A 201 7.89 0.31 -18.24
C SER A 201 6.56 0.08 -18.94
N ALA A 202 5.50 -0.11 -18.15
CA ALA A 202 4.13 -0.09 -18.63
C ALA A 202 3.74 1.29 -19.20
N PHE A 203 4.49 2.37 -18.93
CA PHE A 203 4.30 3.68 -19.58
C PHE A 203 5.03 3.80 -20.92
N TYR A 204 5.88 2.85 -21.30
CA TYR A 204 6.50 2.86 -22.62
C TYR A 204 5.41 2.79 -23.71
N GLY A 205 5.52 3.66 -24.72
CA GLY A 205 4.55 3.77 -25.80
C GLY A 205 3.37 4.71 -25.52
N VAL A 206 3.24 5.29 -24.32
CA VAL A 206 2.26 6.37 -24.07
C VAL A 206 2.73 7.64 -24.80
N THR A 207 1.92 8.11 -25.75
CA THR A 207 2.34 9.14 -26.73
C THR A 207 2.32 10.57 -26.20
N ASP A 208 1.45 10.89 -25.24
CA ASP A 208 1.26 12.24 -24.71
C ASP A 208 1.58 12.32 -23.21
N SER A 209 2.87 12.20 -22.85
CA SER A 209 3.32 12.33 -21.47
C SER A 209 3.07 13.72 -20.88
N SER A 210 2.80 14.74 -21.71
CA SER A 210 2.52 16.10 -21.25
C SER A 210 1.28 16.19 -20.36
N ARG A 211 0.47 15.12 -20.29
CA ARG A 211 -0.71 14.99 -19.44
C ARG A 211 -0.44 14.39 -18.08
N PHE A 212 0.73 13.79 -17.84
CA PHE A 212 1.01 13.12 -16.58
C PHE A 212 0.85 14.05 -15.38
N TYR A 213 0.32 13.47 -14.31
CA TYR A 213 0.12 14.11 -13.03
C TYR A 213 0.61 13.18 -11.92
N GLY A 214 1.56 13.70 -11.14
CA GLY A 214 2.21 12.98 -10.05
C GLY A 214 1.41 13.03 -8.73
N ALA A 215 2.13 12.94 -7.61
CA ALA A 215 1.57 13.15 -6.27
C ALA A 215 1.59 14.62 -5.81
N ASP A 216 2.29 15.52 -6.52
CA ASP A 216 2.41 16.94 -6.20
C ASP A 216 1.95 17.82 -7.38
N TYR A 217 1.89 19.14 -7.19
CA TYR A 217 1.45 20.10 -8.20
C TYR A 217 2.44 20.30 -9.35
N ASP A 218 3.74 20.07 -9.14
CA ASP A 218 4.74 20.26 -10.19
C ASP A 218 4.71 19.12 -11.20
N ARG A 219 3.94 19.31 -12.26
CA ARG A 219 3.83 18.34 -13.36
C ARG A 219 5.09 18.29 -14.21
N ASN A 220 5.88 19.37 -14.26
CA ASN A 220 7.09 19.35 -15.07
C ASN A 220 8.12 18.37 -14.52
N GLU A 221 8.16 18.15 -13.21
CA GLU A 221 8.97 17.11 -12.59
C GLU A 221 8.56 15.71 -13.07
N VAL A 222 7.29 15.32 -12.91
CA VAL A 222 6.85 13.97 -13.34
C VAL A 222 7.04 13.75 -14.84
N ILE A 223 6.80 14.77 -15.67
CA ILE A 223 7.00 14.69 -17.13
C ILE A 223 8.48 14.52 -17.48
N ARG A 224 9.39 15.19 -16.77
CA ARG A 224 10.85 15.03 -16.96
C ARG A 224 11.30 13.60 -16.66
N HIS A 225 10.66 12.91 -15.72
CA HIS A 225 11.00 11.54 -15.36
C HIS A 225 10.20 10.49 -16.14
N HIS A 226 9.16 10.89 -16.87
CA HIS A 226 8.32 10.00 -17.66
C HIS A 226 8.04 10.54 -19.06
N HIS A 227 8.87 10.17 -20.04
CA HIS A 227 8.69 10.46 -21.45
C HIS A 227 9.53 9.52 -22.33
N GLY A 228 8.94 8.96 -23.39
CA GLY A 228 9.68 8.06 -24.30
C GLY A 228 10.31 6.88 -23.55
N GLU A 229 11.64 6.76 -23.63
CA GLU A 229 12.44 5.74 -22.92
C GLU A 229 12.97 6.20 -21.55
N VAL A 230 12.58 7.39 -21.07
CA VAL A 230 12.84 7.86 -19.71
C VAL A 230 11.60 7.52 -18.88
N GLN A 231 11.72 6.53 -18.01
CA GLN A 231 10.66 6.03 -17.13
C GLN A 231 11.26 5.78 -15.75
N GLU A 232 11.49 6.89 -15.04
CA GLU A 232 12.34 6.97 -13.86
C GLU A 232 11.56 7.04 -12.55
N TYR A 233 11.97 6.20 -11.60
CA TYR A 233 11.44 6.19 -10.25
C TYR A 233 12.56 6.37 -9.23
N ALA A 234 12.24 7.03 -8.12
CA ALA A 234 13.16 7.24 -7.02
C ALA A 234 12.79 6.30 -5.86
N LEU A 235 13.61 5.28 -5.64
CA LEU A 235 13.37 4.18 -4.71
C LEU A 235 14.26 4.27 -3.46
N SER A 236 13.75 3.76 -2.36
CA SER A 236 14.47 3.67 -1.09
C SER A 236 15.64 2.67 -1.16
N ARG A 237 16.88 3.13 -0.89
CA ARG A 237 18.02 2.23 -0.71
C ARG A 237 17.90 1.42 0.57
N THR A 238 17.21 1.91 1.59
CA THR A 238 16.85 1.11 2.76
C THR A 238 16.07 -0.13 2.35
N VAL A 239 15.09 0.01 1.46
CA VAL A 239 14.32 -1.11 0.92
C VAL A 239 15.14 -1.99 -0.02
N LEU A 240 15.84 -1.38 -0.98
CA LEU A 240 16.55 -2.17 -2.00
C LEU A 240 17.73 -2.97 -1.42
N SER A 241 18.33 -2.52 -0.31
CA SER A 241 19.46 -3.18 0.36
C SER A 241 19.03 -4.15 1.47
N ALA A 242 17.75 -4.54 1.53
CA ALA A 242 17.30 -5.58 2.45
C ALA A 242 17.50 -6.97 1.82
N ASP A 243 18.00 -7.93 2.60
CA ASP A 243 18.15 -9.32 2.19
C ASP A 243 16.80 -10.06 2.19
N VAL A 244 15.94 -9.66 3.14
CA VAL A 244 14.59 -10.18 3.30
C VAL A 244 13.60 -9.02 3.49
N VAL A 245 12.49 -9.04 2.76
CA VAL A 245 11.37 -8.12 2.97
C VAL A 245 10.14 -8.89 3.40
N ILE A 246 9.61 -8.57 4.58
CA ILE A 246 8.29 -9.02 5.03
C ILE A 246 7.28 -7.89 4.82
N SER A 247 6.42 -8.05 3.83
CA SER A 247 5.34 -7.13 3.52
C SER A 247 4.13 -7.42 4.40
N ILE A 248 3.60 -6.39 5.07
CA ILE A 248 2.41 -6.51 5.92
C ILE A 248 1.35 -5.50 5.44
N PRO A 249 0.78 -5.68 4.23
CA PRO A 249 -0.16 -4.73 3.67
C PRO A 249 -1.53 -4.82 4.35
N LYS A 250 -2.41 -3.86 4.05
CA LYS A 250 -3.78 -3.83 4.55
C LYS A 250 -4.77 -4.44 3.56
N LEU A 251 -5.70 -5.28 4.02
CA LEU A 251 -6.83 -5.79 3.23
C LEU A 251 -7.83 -4.65 2.97
N LYS A 252 -7.65 -3.90 1.88
CA LYS A 252 -8.54 -2.78 1.56
C LYS A 252 -8.66 -2.47 0.08
N VAL A 253 -9.81 -1.92 -0.31
CA VAL A 253 -10.06 -1.41 -1.67
C VAL A 253 -9.29 -0.12 -1.92
N HIS A 254 -9.10 0.22 -3.20
CA HIS A 254 -8.36 1.40 -3.61
C HIS A 254 -9.02 2.11 -4.80
N LYS A 255 -9.33 3.39 -4.63
CA LYS A 255 -10.04 4.22 -5.64
C LYS A 255 -9.42 4.30 -7.04
N LYS A 256 -8.10 4.10 -7.20
CA LYS A 256 -7.40 4.18 -8.51
C LYS A 256 -7.01 2.85 -9.15
N VAL A 257 -6.86 1.78 -8.35
CA VAL A 257 -6.26 0.51 -8.82
C VAL A 257 -7.02 -0.72 -8.32
N GLY A 258 -8.25 -0.53 -7.83
CA GLY A 258 -9.12 -1.58 -7.30
C GLY A 258 -8.82 -1.97 -5.86
N VAL A 259 -7.58 -2.38 -5.56
CA VAL A 259 -7.15 -2.91 -4.24
C VAL A 259 -5.80 -2.32 -3.79
N THR A 260 -5.53 -2.34 -2.49
CA THR A 260 -4.25 -1.86 -1.91
C THR A 260 -3.22 -3.00 -1.83
N LEU A 261 -3.31 -3.89 -0.83
CA LEU A 261 -2.49 -5.11 -0.77
C LEU A 261 -0.97 -4.86 -1.03
N ASN A 262 -0.24 -5.85 -1.56
CA ASN A 262 1.21 -5.76 -1.73
C ASN A 262 1.61 -4.85 -2.90
N ALA A 263 1.12 -5.13 -4.11
CA ALA A 263 1.61 -4.46 -5.33
C ALA A 263 1.42 -2.94 -5.26
N LYS A 264 0.23 -2.47 -4.85
CA LYS A 264 0.00 -1.03 -4.66
C LYS A 264 0.66 -0.49 -3.40
N GLY A 265 0.92 -1.35 -2.40
CA GLY A 265 1.69 -1.06 -1.19
C GLY A 265 3.15 -0.66 -1.46
N LEU A 266 3.70 -1.04 -2.63
CA LEU A 266 5.04 -0.62 -3.10
C LEU A 266 5.15 0.87 -3.40
N VAL A 267 4.04 1.62 -3.50
CA VAL A 267 4.15 3.10 -3.49
C VAL A 267 4.85 3.62 -2.22
N GLY A 268 4.78 2.85 -1.13
CA GLY A 268 5.47 3.14 0.12
C GLY A 268 6.99 2.95 0.08
N ILE A 269 7.58 2.45 -1.01
CA ILE A 269 9.05 2.33 -1.15
C ILE A 269 9.67 3.50 -1.93
N CYS A 270 8.84 4.41 -2.45
CA CYS A 270 9.29 5.54 -3.26
C CYS A 270 9.58 6.75 -2.37
N THR A 271 10.80 7.26 -2.46
CA THR A 271 11.29 8.43 -1.70
C THR A 271 10.79 9.73 -2.32
N ASN A 272 10.73 9.81 -3.65
CA ASN A 272 10.11 10.93 -4.38
C ASN A 272 8.75 10.53 -4.97
N LYS A 273 7.68 10.88 -4.26
CA LYS A 273 6.31 10.57 -4.68
C LYS A 273 5.84 11.30 -5.93
N ASN A 274 6.48 12.40 -6.33
CA ASN A 274 6.01 13.12 -7.53
C ASN A 274 6.35 12.37 -8.82
N THR A 275 7.32 11.45 -8.80
CA THR A 275 7.60 10.51 -9.91
C THR A 275 6.47 9.50 -10.13
N LEU A 276 5.54 9.36 -9.17
CA LEU A 276 4.44 8.41 -9.29
C LEU A 276 3.30 8.99 -10.13
N VAL A 277 3.21 8.60 -11.41
CA VAL A 277 2.11 9.01 -12.30
C VAL A 277 0.78 8.40 -11.82
N HIS A 278 -0.07 9.25 -11.25
CA HIS A 278 -1.32 8.85 -10.62
C HIS A 278 -2.54 8.93 -11.54
N TYR A 279 -2.49 9.81 -12.54
CA TYR A 279 -3.51 10.02 -13.58
C TYR A 279 -2.94 10.96 -14.67
N GLN A 280 -3.61 11.01 -15.81
CA GLN A 280 -3.43 11.94 -16.91
C GLN A 280 -4.51 13.02 -16.87
N VAL A 281 -4.10 14.29 -16.93
CA VAL A 281 -5.00 15.44 -16.91
C VAL A 281 -5.94 15.42 -18.12
N GLY A 282 -7.23 15.62 -17.85
CA GLY A 282 -8.28 15.70 -18.85
C GLY A 282 -9.20 14.49 -18.88
N PHE A 283 -9.95 14.37 -19.98
CA PHE A 283 -11.01 13.39 -20.17
C PHE A 283 -10.61 12.35 -21.21
N PRO A 284 -11.24 11.16 -21.25
CA PRO A 284 -10.91 10.10 -22.20
C PRO A 284 -10.96 10.55 -23.66
N GLU A 285 -11.96 11.35 -24.03
CA GLU A 285 -12.12 11.98 -25.36
C GLU A 285 -10.93 12.88 -25.78
N GLN A 286 -10.06 13.24 -24.83
CA GLN A 286 -8.87 14.07 -25.04
C GLN A 286 -7.56 13.33 -24.72
N GLY A 287 -7.63 12.02 -24.44
CA GLY A 287 -6.47 11.22 -24.00
C GLY A 287 -6.09 11.37 -22.52
N GLY A 288 -6.95 11.98 -21.69
CA GLY A 288 -6.78 12.00 -20.23
C GLY A 288 -7.63 10.94 -19.52
N ASP A 289 -7.39 10.72 -18.23
CA ASP A 289 -8.12 9.74 -17.42
C ASP A 289 -8.58 10.31 -16.06
N GLN A 290 -8.56 11.64 -15.89
CA GLN A 290 -8.88 12.32 -14.64
C GLN A 290 -10.33 12.09 -14.19
N PHE A 291 -11.27 11.95 -15.12
CA PHE A 291 -12.68 11.70 -14.86
C PHE A 291 -13.25 10.66 -15.85
N PRO A 292 -14.33 9.95 -15.47
CA PRO A 292 -15.10 9.13 -16.40
C PRO A 292 -15.65 9.93 -17.59
N PRO A 293 -15.92 9.29 -18.74
CA PRO A 293 -16.56 9.93 -19.87
C PRO A 293 -17.95 10.47 -19.49
N ASP A 294 -18.35 11.58 -20.10
CA ASP A 294 -19.67 12.22 -19.94
C ASP A 294 -20.08 12.56 -18.49
N PHE A 295 -19.13 12.55 -17.54
CA PHE A 295 -19.41 12.78 -16.14
C PHE A 295 -19.69 14.26 -15.79
N LEU A 296 -19.14 15.19 -16.57
CA LEU A 296 -19.21 16.64 -16.29
C LEU A 296 -19.84 17.42 -17.44
N SER A 297 -20.63 18.44 -17.07
CA SER A 297 -21.15 19.42 -18.02
C SER A 297 -20.05 20.29 -18.64
N PRO A 298 -20.27 20.92 -19.81
CA PRO A 298 -19.26 21.78 -20.45
C PRO A 298 -18.74 22.90 -19.55
N MET A 299 -19.60 23.49 -18.71
CA MET A 299 -19.21 24.54 -17.77
C MET A 299 -18.30 24.02 -16.65
N GLU A 300 -18.53 22.78 -16.18
CA GLU A 300 -17.67 22.14 -15.18
C GLU A 300 -16.33 21.70 -15.77
N LYS A 301 -16.32 21.24 -17.03
CA LYS A 301 -15.06 20.99 -17.76
C LYS A 301 -14.23 22.28 -17.85
N LEU A 302 -14.87 23.44 -18.10
CA LEU A 302 -14.18 24.74 -18.12
C LEU A 302 -13.66 25.15 -16.74
N SER A 303 -14.44 24.97 -15.67
CA SER A 303 -14.00 25.33 -14.31
C SER A 303 -12.80 24.50 -13.86
N ILE A 304 -12.76 23.20 -14.18
CA ILE A 304 -11.63 22.33 -13.88
C ILE A 304 -10.39 22.73 -14.66
N ARG A 305 -10.53 23.10 -15.94
CA ARG A 305 -9.40 23.64 -16.74
C ARG A 305 -8.86 24.93 -16.13
N ALA A 306 -9.74 25.84 -15.69
CA ALA A 306 -9.33 27.08 -15.04
C ALA A 306 -8.62 26.80 -13.70
N GLN A 307 -9.15 25.89 -12.87
CA GLN A 307 -8.50 25.47 -11.62
C GLN A 307 -7.14 24.84 -11.88
N ARG A 308 -7.04 23.96 -12.88
CA ARG A 308 -5.78 23.35 -13.30
C ARG A 308 -4.75 24.38 -13.72
N TRP A 309 -5.16 25.36 -14.53
CA TRP A 309 -4.29 26.45 -14.93
C TRP A 309 -3.72 27.21 -13.73
N LEU A 310 -4.56 27.48 -12.72
CA LEU A 310 -4.11 28.11 -11.47
C LEU A 310 -3.10 27.24 -10.70
N PHE A 311 -3.30 25.92 -10.64
CA PHE A 311 -2.35 25.01 -9.99
C PHE A 311 -1.01 25.01 -10.71
N ASP A 312 -1.01 24.82 -12.03
CA ASP A 312 0.20 24.70 -12.84
C ASP A 312 1.01 26.03 -12.87
N HIS A 313 0.35 27.19 -12.76
CA HIS A 313 1.04 28.49 -12.85
C HIS A 313 1.34 29.14 -11.49
N LEU A 314 0.56 28.84 -10.45
CA LEU A 314 0.70 29.47 -9.14
C LEU A 314 1.29 28.50 -8.10
N LEU A 315 0.67 27.33 -7.91
CA LEU A 315 1.04 26.41 -6.82
C LEU A 315 2.25 25.55 -7.16
N ALA A 316 2.40 25.12 -8.42
CA ALA A 316 3.53 24.31 -8.89
C ALA A 316 4.89 25.01 -8.67
N ARG A 317 4.91 26.35 -8.63
CA ARG A 317 6.13 27.14 -8.36
C ARG A 317 6.61 27.03 -6.90
N GLN A 318 5.79 26.48 -6.02
CA GLN A 318 6.04 26.34 -4.57
C GLN A 318 6.53 27.63 -3.88
N ASN A 319 6.16 28.79 -4.41
CA ASN A 319 6.65 30.08 -3.96
C ASN A 319 5.60 30.79 -3.09
N PRO A 320 5.97 31.33 -1.90
CA PRO A 320 5.03 31.96 -0.98
C PRO A 320 4.19 33.10 -1.58
N LEU A 321 4.73 33.88 -2.52
CA LEU A 321 4.01 34.97 -3.17
C LEU A 321 2.86 34.43 -4.02
N PHE A 322 3.13 33.45 -4.87
CA PHE A 322 2.12 32.84 -5.74
C PHE A 322 1.06 32.07 -4.94
N ASN A 323 1.44 31.47 -3.82
CA ASN A 323 0.50 30.88 -2.86
C ASN A 323 -0.48 31.92 -2.30
N ARG A 324 -0.02 33.14 -1.97
CA ARG A 324 -0.88 34.23 -1.50
C ARG A 324 -1.85 34.71 -2.58
N VAL A 325 -1.35 34.83 -3.82
CA VAL A 325 -2.20 35.19 -4.98
C VAL A 325 -3.30 34.15 -5.18
N TYR A 326 -2.94 32.85 -5.19
CA TYR A 326 -3.91 31.77 -5.27
C TYR A 326 -4.94 31.82 -4.13
N GLY A 327 -4.47 32.02 -2.89
CA GLY A 327 -5.34 32.15 -1.71
C GLY A 327 -6.34 33.30 -1.83
N LEU A 328 -5.92 34.45 -2.36
CA LEU A 328 -6.78 35.60 -2.62
C LEU A 328 -7.84 35.29 -3.69
N LEU A 329 -7.42 34.80 -4.87
CA LEU A 329 -8.34 34.43 -5.96
C LEU A 329 -9.39 33.43 -5.49
N ARG A 330 -8.96 32.43 -4.71
CA ARG A 330 -9.86 31.43 -4.13
C ARG A 330 -10.80 32.01 -3.08
N SER A 331 -10.34 32.95 -2.24
CA SER A 331 -11.18 33.64 -1.26
C SER A 331 -12.30 34.43 -1.96
N VAL A 332 -11.97 35.12 -3.05
CA VAL A 332 -12.95 35.80 -3.91
C VAL A 332 -13.96 34.80 -4.47
N TYR A 333 -13.49 33.72 -5.11
CA TYR A 333 -14.36 32.66 -5.64
C TYR A 333 -15.31 32.09 -4.56
N ARG A 334 -14.78 31.80 -3.37
CA ARG A 334 -15.54 31.24 -2.24
C ARG A 334 -16.63 32.18 -1.74
N LYS A 335 -16.37 33.49 -1.71
CA LYS A 335 -17.33 34.49 -1.20
C LYS A 335 -18.37 34.90 -2.23
N THR A 336 -18.06 34.82 -3.53
CA THR A 336 -18.88 35.40 -4.60
C THR A 336 -19.59 34.35 -5.45
N LEU A 337 -18.90 33.29 -5.86
CA LEU A 337 -19.40 32.32 -6.84
C LEU A 337 -19.83 30.99 -6.20
N ARG A 338 -19.14 30.55 -5.14
CA ARG A 338 -19.45 29.28 -4.45
C ARG A 338 -20.88 29.16 -3.91
N PRO A 339 -21.52 30.21 -3.32
CA PRO A 339 -22.91 30.11 -2.83
C PRO A 339 -23.93 29.81 -3.93
N VAL A 340 -23.58 30.07 -5.21
CA VAL A 340 -24.45 29.93 -6.38
C VAL A 340 -24.19 28.60 -7.12
N VAL A 341 -23.03 27.94 -6.88
CA VAL A 341 -22.50 26.82 -7.69
C VAL A 341 -22.55 25.44 -6.98
N THR A 342 -23.36 25.30 -5.91
CA THR A 342 -23.79 24.04 -5.25
C THR A 342 -22.85 23.34 -4.24
N GLY A 343 -23.46 22.52 -3.37
CA GLY A 343 -22.84 21.67 -2.33
C GLY A 343 -22.87 20.15 -2.60
N GLU A 344 -23.84 19.62 -3.37
CA GLU A 344 -23.91 18.17 -3.70
C GLU A 344 -23.14 17.77 -4.97
N SER A 345 -23.16 18.61 -6.02
CA SER A 345 -22.41 18.35 -7.26
C SER A 345 -20.89 18.28 -7.00
N GLU A 346 -20.37 19.15 -6.14
CA GLU A 346 -18.95 19.18 -5.77
C GLU A 346 -18.49 17.94 -4.99
N ALA A 347 -19.33 17.42 -4.10
CA ALA A 347 -19.03 16.19 -3.37
C ALA A 347 -18.94 14.99 -4.33
N LYS A 348 -19.89 14.87 -5.26
CA LYS A 348 -19.89 13.83 -6.29
C LYS A 348 -18.65 13.93 -7.19
N LYS A 349 -18.21 15.13 -7.57
CA LYS A 349 -16.99 15.33 -8.37
C LYS A 349 -15.74 14.82 -7.68
N ARG A 350 -15.57 15.14 -6.39
CA ARG A 350 -14.38 14.74 -5.60
C ARG A 350 -14.19 13.24 -5.50
N ILE A 351 -15.28 12.48 -5.54
CA ILE A 351 -15.24 11.01 -5.53
C ILE A 351 -14.46 10.50 -6.76
N PHE A 352 -14.71 11.07 -7.95
CA PHE A 352 -14.14 10.59 -9.21
C PHE A 352 -12.86 11.32 -9.65
N ASP A 353 -12.63 12.55 -9.17
CA ASP A 353 -11.48 13.37 -9.55
C ASP A 353 -10.12 12.70 -9.27
N GLY A 354 -9.14 13.03 -10.10
CA GLY A 354 -7.82 12.43 -10.08
C GLY A 354 -7.83 10.99 -10.55
N GLY A 355 -8.74 10.57 -11.42
CA GLY A 355 -8.77 9.22 -11.96
C GLY A 355 -9.16 8.17 -10.93
N ASN A 356 -10.13 8.47 -10.06
CA ASN A 356 -10.64 7.54 -9.04
C ASN A 356 -11.75 6.63 -9.61
N TRP A 357 -11.47 5.94 -10.72
CA TRP A 357 -12.42 5.08 -11.42
C TRP A 357 -11.70 3.98 -12.20
N TYR A 358 -12.43 2.95 -12.63
CA TYR A 358 -11.87 1.76 -13.29
C TYR A 358 -11.16 2.05 -14.62
N GLY A 359 -11.52 3.14 -15.32
CA GLY A 359 -10.91 3.56 -16.58
C GLY A 359 -9.62 4.39 -16.44
N ASN A 360 -9.08 4.52 -15.22
CA ASN A 360 -7.74 5.06 -15.02
C ASN A 360 -6.72 4.26 -15.84
N ASP A 361 -5.88 4.94 -16.63
CA ASP A 361 -4.86 4.33 -17.49
C ASP A 361 -3.42 4.62 -17.02
N SER A 362 -3.27 5.11 -15.79
CA SER A 362 -1.99 5.60 -15.27
C SER A 362 -1.55 4.84 -14.03
N ALA A 363 -2.38 4.80 -12.99
CA ALA A 363 -2.02 4.27 -11.69
C ALA A 363 -1.75 2.76 -11.72
N TRP A 364 -2.40 2.00 -12.60
CA TRP A 364 -2.10 0.57 -12.76
C TRP A 364 -0.72 0.35 -13.41
N ARG A 365 -0.30 1.21 -14.35
CA ARG A 365 1.03 1.16 -14.99
C ARG A 365 2.11 1.42 -13.96
N MET A 366 1.91 2.46 -13.14
CA MET A 366 2.77 2.75 -11.99
C MET A 366 2.88 1.55 -11.03
N THR A 367 1.76 0.90 -10.68
CA THR A 367 1.79 -0.29 -9.83
C THR A 367 2.57 -1.44 -10.47
N ALA A 368 2.40 -1.68 -11.77
CA ALA A 368 3.13 -2.71 -12.50
C ALA A 368 4.65 -2.41 -12.53
N ASP A 369 5.03 -1.16 -12.81
CA ASP A 369 6.43 -0.72 -12.83
C ASP A 369 7.12 -0.87 -11.47
N LEU A 370 6.44 -0.45 -10.40
CA LEU A 370 6.95 -0.65 -9.03
C LEU A 370 7.11 -2.13 -8.69
N THR A 371 6.18 -2.97 -9.13
CA THR A 371 6.26 -4.42 -8.94
C THR A 371 7.47 -4.99 -9.66
N GLN A 372 7.67 -4.65 -10.95
CA GLN A 372 8.85 -5.08 -11.70
C GLN A 372 10.15 -4.68 -11.02
N MET A 373 10.29 -3.42 -10.61
CA MET A 373 11.52 -2.96 -9.94
C MET A 373 11.72 -3.65 -8.60
N PHE A 374 10.66 -3.86 -7.83
CA PHE A 374 10.78 -4.54 -6.54
C PHE A 374 11.25 -6.00 -6.68
N TYR A 375 10.82 -6.69 -7.74
CA TYR A 375 11.23 -8.07 -8.03
C TYR A 375 12.58 -8.17 -8.74
N HIS A 376 13.01 -7.17 -9.51
CA HIS A 376 14.18 -7.31 -10.38
C HIS A 376 15.31 -6.34 -10.12
N VAL A 377 15.17 -5.34 -9.24
CA VAL A 377 16.22 -4.31 -9.08
C VAL A 377 16.97 -4.49 -7.76
N ASP A 378 18.30 -4.57 -7.87
CA ASP A 378 19.23 -4.67 -6.73
C ASP A 378 19.45 -3.32 -6.00
N ALA A 379 20.26 -3.33 -4.95
CA ALA A 379 20.61 -2.15 -4.16
C ALA A 379 21.36 -1.05 -4.94
N HIS A 380 21.88 -1.35 -6.12
CA HIS A 380 22.64 -0.45 -6.99
C HIS A 380 21.82 0.05 -8.18
N GLY A 381 20.55 -0.38 -8.31
CA GLY A 381 19.69 -0.01 -9.43
C GLY A 381 19.85 -0.89 -10.66
N ASN A 382 20.57 -2.00 -10.58
CA ASN A 382 20.75 -2.91 -11.71
C ASN A 382 19.59 -3.91 -11.81
N TRP A 383 19.26 -4.29 -13.04
CA TRP A 383 18.29 -5.35 -13.31
C TRP A 383 18.91 -6.73 -13.07
N CYS A 384 18.15 -7.61 -12.40
CA CYS A 384 18.48 -8.98 -12.06
C CYS A 384 17.38 -9.91 -12.60
N ASP A 385 17.79 -11.02 -13.21
CA ASP A 385 16.83 -12.01 -13.74
C ASP A 385 16.11 -12.77 -12.62
N LEU A 386 16.76 -12.92 -11.46
CA LEU A 386 16.19 -13.51 -10.25
C LEU A 386 15.97 -12.43 -9.19
N PRO A 387 14.98 -12.61 -8.29
CA PRO A 387 14.76 -11.67 -7.20
C PRO A 387 16.00 -11.48 -6.33
N PRO A 388 16.49 -10.23 -6.14
CA PRO A 388 17.69 -9.95 -5.36
C PRO A 388 17.46 -10.07 -3.84
N ARG A 389 16.20 -10.27 -3.43
CA ARG A 389 15.76 -10.34 -2.03
C ARG A 389 14.73 -11.44 -1.85
N ARG A 390 14.75 -12.09 -0.69
CA ARG A 390 13.71 -13.03 -0.27
C ARG A 390 12.50 -12.26 0.23
N MET A 391 11.31 -12.79 0.00
CA MET A 391 10.06 -12.09 0.25
C MET A 391 9.08 -12.95 1.01
N PHE A 392 8.28 -12.31 1.86
CA PHE A 392 7.14 -12.93 2.51
C PHE A 392 6.06 -11.89 2.71
N SER A 393 4.79 -12.29 2.63
CA SER A 393 3.65 -11.41 2.84
C SER A 393 2.75 -11.94 3.95
N ILE A 394 2.23 -11.04 4.78
CA ILE A 394 1.07 -11.27 5.65
C ILE A 394 0.11 -10.09 5.52
N VAL A 395 -0.99 -10.27 4.79
CA VAL A 395 -2.02 -9.24 4.67
C VAL A 395 -2.79 -9.13 5.99
N ASP A 396 -2.74 -7.95 6.60
CA ASP A 396 -3.57 -7.60 7.74
C ASP A 396 -5.01 -7.34 7.29
N GLY A 397 -5.89 -8.30 7.55
CA GLY A 397 -7.33 -8.20 7.29
C GLY A 397 -8.18 -8.38 8.54
N ILE A 398 -7.63 -8.21 9.74
CA ILE A 398 -8.41 -8.32 10.98
C ILE A 398 -9.50 -7.25 10.99
N ILE A 399 -9.11 -5.99 10.75
CA ILE A 399 -10.01 -4.94 10.27
C ILE A 399 -9.53 -4.53 8.87
N GLY A 400 -10.33 -4.81 7.84
CA GLY A 400 -10.12 -4.30 6.49
C GLY A 400 -10.79 -2.95 6.23
N GLY A 401 -10.70 -2.48 4.99
CA GLY A 401 -11.32 -1.22 4.55
C GLY A 401 -11.98 -1.30 3.18
N ASP A 402 -13.24 -0.86 3.06
CA ASP A 402 -13.96 -0.85 1.79
C ASP A 402 -14.55 0.53 1.44
N ARG A 403 -15.24 0.64 0.28
CA ARG A 403 -15.81 1.88 -0.30
C ARG A 403 -14.77 3.00 -0.57
N GLU A 404 -14.82 4.14 0.11
CA GLU A 404 -14.01 5.35 -0.11
C GLU A 404 -12.52 5.18 0.31
N GLY A 405 -11.97 3.97 0.15
CA GLY A 405 -10.56 3.67 0.32
C GLY A 405 -9.67 4.32 -0.75
N PRO A 406 -8.38 4.55 -0.46
CA PRO A 406 -7.65 4.02 0.69
C PRO A 406 -7.57 4.96 1.90
N LEU A 407 -8.12 6.18 1.81
CA LEU A 407 -7.89 7.27 2.78
C LEU A 407 -9.02 7.40 3.82
N THR A 408 -10.28 7.16 3.42
CA THR A 408 -11.44 7.18 4.31
C THR A 408 -12.33 5.94 4.12
N PRO A 409 -11.76 4.72 4.12
CA PRO A 409 -12.53 3.52 3.91
C PRO A 409 -13.43 3.21 5.10
N ARG A 410 -14.63 2.69 4.83
CA ARG A 410 -15.45 2.09 5.89
C ARG A 410 -14.74 0.84 6.42
N ALA A 411 -14.69 0.72 7.75
CA ALA A 411 -14.11 -0.43 8.41
C ALA A 411 -14.89 -1.72 8.10
N ARG A 412 -14.15 -2.80 7.79
CA ARG A 412 -14.70 -4.14 7.59
C ARG A 412 -14.10 -5.12 8.59
N PRO A 413 -14.85 -5.61 9.58
CA PRO A 413 -14.36 -6.57 10.57
C PRO A 413 -14.23 -7.96 9.93
N ALA A 414 -13.17 -8.17 9.16
CA ALA A 414 -12.97 -9.39 8.39
C ALA A 414 -12.29 -10.50 9.19
N GLY A 415 -11.47 -10.18 10.21
CA GLY A 415 -10.86 -11.17 11.11
C GLY A 415 -9.94 -12.16 10.41
N VAL A 416 -9.27 -11.76 9.33
CA VAL A 416 -8.42 -12.65 8.53
C VAL A 416 -6.97 -12.19 8.48
N LEU A 417 -6.06 -13.16 8.35
CA LEU A 417 -4.70 -12.95 7.89
C LEU A 417 -4.45 -13.85 6.67
N ILE A 418 -3.75 -13.31 5.67
CA ILE A 418 -3.47 -14.01 4.41
C ILE A 418 -1.97 -13.98 4.18
N ALA A 419 -1.33 -15.15 4.15
CA ALA A 419 0.12 -15.23 4.17
C ALA A 419 0.68 -16.14 3.08
N GLY A 420 1.89 -15.83 2.61
CA GLY A 420 2.62 -16.63 1.62
C GLY A 420 3.95 -16.00 1.22
N GLU A 421 4.81 -16.78 0.57
CA GLU A 421 6.13 -16.34 0.09
C GLU A 421 6.04 -15.47 -1.18
N ASP A 422 4.99 -15.65 -1.98
CA ASP A 422 4.77 -14.88 -3.19
C ASP A 422 3.72 -13.77 -2.99
N LEU A 423 4.14 -12.51 -3.15
CA LEU A 423 3.31 -11.34 -2.87
C LEU A 423 2.14 -11.21 -3.85
N LEU A 424 2.33 -11.64 -5.11
CA LEU A 424 1.32 -11.53 -6.15
C LEU A 424 0.25 -12.62 -6.05
N ALA A 425 0.66 -13.85 -5.71
CA ALA A 425 -0.25 -14.93 -5.36
C ALA A 425 -1.11 -14.56 -4.13
N VAL A 426 -0.49 -13.94 -3.12
CA VAL A 426 -1.21 -13.44 -1.94
C VAL A 426 -2.19 -12.33 -2.32
N ASP A 427 -1.80 -11.38 -3.18
CA ASP A 427 -2.71 -10.32 -3.67
C ASP A 427 -3.90 -10.89 -4.45
N TRP A 428 -3.67 -11.92 -5.26
CA TRP A 428 -4.72 -12.61 -6.00
C TRP A 428 -5.73 -13.27 -5.08
N VAL A 429 -5.25 -14.06 -4.11
CA VAL A 429 -6.11 -14.74 -3.12
C VAL A 429 -6.86 -13.72 -2.26
N ALA A 430 -6.18 -12.66 -1.81
CA ALA A 430 -6.81 -11.59 -1.03
C ALA A 430 -7.91 -10.87 -1.82
N THR A 431 -7.68 -10.58 -3.11
CA THR A 431 -8.68 -9.97 -3.98
C THR A 431 -9.91 -10.88 -4.16
N ARG A 432 -9.68 -12.19 -4.37
CA ARG A 432 -10.77 -13.18 -4.44
C ARG A 432 -11.55 -13.26 -3.13
N LEU A 433 -10.87 -13.29 -1.99
CA LEU A 433 -11.47 -13.34 -0.66
C LEU A 433 -12.31 -12.09 -0.34
N MET A 434 -11.90 -10.91 -0.82
CA MET A 434 -12.71 -9.69 -0.75
C MET A 434 -14.04 -9.81 -1.53
N GLY A 435 -14.19 -10.80 -2.41
CA GLY A 435 -15.34 -10.96 -3.30
C GLY A 435 -15.19 -10.20 -4.62
N LEU A 436 -13.95 -9.86 -5.00
CA LEU A 436 -13.62 -9.08 -6.18
C LEU A 436 -12.98 -9.97 -7.26
N ASN A 437 -13.03 -9.52 -8.51
CA ASN A 437 -12.47 -10.21 -9.66
C ASN A 437 -11.03 -9.73 -9.95
N PRO A 438 -9.98 -10.51 -9.60
CA PRO A 438 -8.59 -10.09 -9.84
C PRO A 438 -8.24 -9.98 -11.32
N GLN A 439 -8.89 -10.72 -12.21
CA GLN A 439 -8.68 -10.62 -13.66
C GLN A 439 -9.12 -9.27 -14.23
N ARG A 440 -9.97 -8.52 -13.52
CA ARG A 440 -10.36 -7.16 -13.92
C ARG A 440 -9.38 -6.08 -13.46
N LEU A 441 -8.33 -6.46 -12.73
CA LEU A 441 -7.26 -5.55 -12.32
C LEU A 441 -6.19 -5.47 -13.41
N ARG A 442 -6.12 -4.33 -14.10
CA ARG A 442 -5.24 -4.13 -15.26
C ARG A 442 -3.74 -4.33 -14.99
N TRP A 443 -3.29 -4.08 -13.76
CA TRP A 443 -1.90 -4.32 -13.38
C TRP A 443 -1.60 -5.83 -13.27
N ILE A 444 -2.57 -6.66 -12.86
CA ILE A 444 -2.43 -8.13 -12.87
C ILE A 444 -2.39 -8.62 -14.32
N GLU A 445 -3.36 -8.20 -15.15
CA GLU A 445 -3.42 -8.56 -16.57
C GLU A 445 -2.11 -8.22 -17.30
N TRP A 446 -1.57 -7.03 -17.04
CA TRP A 446 -0.30 -6.61 -17.63
C TRP A 446 0.86 -7.48 -17.13
N LEU A 447 1.00 -7.70 -15.83
CA LEU A 447 2.09 -8.51 -15.26
C LEU A 447 2.06 -9.96 -15.79
N GLN A 448 0.87 -10.55 -15.96
CA GLN A 448 0.71 -11.89 -16.55
C GLN A 448 1.33 -12.02 -17.94
N THR A 449 1.28 -10.95 -18.73
CA THR A 449 1.87 -10.93 -20.09
C THR A 449 3.33 -10.50 -20.12
N HIS A 450 3.92 -10.15 -18.97
CA HIS A 450 5.27 -9.58 -18.82
C HIS A 450 6.13 -10.36 -17.83
N GLY A 451 6.03 -11.69 -17.84
CA GLY A 451 6.93 -12.58 -17.10
C GLY A 451 6.46 -12.97 -15.69
N PHE A 452 5.24 -12.59 -15.29
CA PHE A 452 4.69 -12.94 -13.98
C PHE A 452 3.48 -13.89 -14.06
N ALA A 453 3.24 -14.56 -15.20
CA ALA A 453 2.07 -15.43 -15.38
C ALA A 453 1.91 -16.48 -14.28
N ASP A 454 3.01 -17.15 -13.93
CA ASP A 454 3.02 -18.28 -12.99
C ASP A 454 2.55 -17.88 -11.59
N HIS A 455 2.80 -16.63 -11.19
CA HIS A 455 2.39 -16.07 -9.89
C HIS A 455 0.86 -16.05 -9.69
N PHE A 456 0.09 -16.19 -10.78
CA PHE A 456 -1.37 -16.12 -10.77
C PHE A 456 -2.05 -17.44 -11.14
N SER A 457 -1.33 -18.39 -11.75
CA SER A 457 -1.87 -19.68 -12.20
C SER A 457 -1.50 -20.86 -11.30
N GLU A 458 -0.36 -20.79 -10.60
CA GLU A 458 0.14 -21.91 -9.78
C GLU A 458 -0.09 -21.70 -8.28
N ILE A 459 -1.32 -21.40 -7.85
CA ILE A 459 -1.62 -21.09 -6.44
C ILE A 459 -2.24 -22.29 -5.71
N SER A 460 -1.64 -22.69 -4.58
CA SER A 460 -2.16 -23.69 -3.66
C SER A 460 -2.74 -22.98 -2.43
N LEU A 461 -4.06 -22.92 -2.35
CA LEU A 461 -4.77 -22.34 -1.22
C LEU A 461 -4.81 -23.30 -0.03
N ILE A 462 -4.51 -22.78 1.17
CA ILE A 462 -4.54 -23.54 2.42
C ILE A 462 -5.39 -22.78 3.43
N THR A 463 -6.44 -23.41 3.93
CA THR A 463 -7.30 -22.81 4.95
C THR A 463 -8.07 -23.88 5.71
N GLU A 464 -8.42 -23.60 6.95
CA GLU A 464 -9.27 -24.43 7.77
C GLU A 464 -10.75 -23.98 7.74
N VAL A 465 -11.07 -22.95 6.96
CA VAL A 465 -12.46 -22.48 6.75
C VAL A 465 -13.10 -23.25 5.59
N PRO A 466 -14.06 -24.15 5.84
CA PRO A 466 -14.60 -25.05 4.81
C PRO A 466 -15.18 -24.32 3.60
N GLU A 467 -15.82 -23.18 3.81
CA GLU A 467 -16.47 -22.37 2.78
C GLU A 467 -15.46 -21.74 1.80
N TRP A 468 -14.17 -21.70 2.17
CA TRP A 468 -13.11 -21.05 1.40
C TRP A 468 -12.20 -22.06 0.69
N LEU A 469 -12.37 -23.36 0.89
CA LEU A 469 -11.54 -24.38 0.23
C LEU A 469 -11.57 -24.28 -1.29
N ASP A 470 -12.74 -23.92 -1.85
CA ASP A 470 -12.95 -23.77 -3.29
C ASP A 470 -12.82 -22.32 -3.79
N LEU A 471 -12.28 -21.39 -2.98
CA LEU A 471 -12.30 -19.93 -3.22
C LEU A 471 -11.73 -19.49 -4.57
N LEU A 472 -10.73 -20.21 -5.07
CA LEU A 472 -10.11 -19.94 -6.37
C LEU A 472 -10.90 -20.50 -7.55
N SER A 473 -11.75 -21.50 -7.32
CA SER A 473 -12.48 -22.22 -8.37
C SER A 473 -13.94 -21.79 -8.50
N LYS A 474 -14.55 -21.31 -7.41
CA LYS A 474 -15.97 -20.89 -7.38
C LYS A 474 -16.11 -19.37 -7.37
N PRO A 475 -16.98 -18.79 -8.22
CA PRO A 475 -17.41 -17.42 -8.04
C PRO A 475 -18.21 -17.32 -6.73
N GLY A 476 -17.96 -16.27 -5.95
CA GLY A 476 -18.58 -16.08 -4.65
C GLY A 476 -18.12 -14.77 -3.98
N ARG A 477 -19.02 -14.18 -3.18
CA ARG A 477 -18.74 -13.02 -2.34
C ARG A 477 -18.49 -13.50 -0.91
N TYR A 478 -17.23 -13.63 -0.50
CA TYR A 478 -16.86 -14.21 0.80
C TYR A 478 -16.87 -13.18 1.94
N LEU A 479 -16.12 -12.07 1.77
CA LEU A 479 -16.05 -11.00 2.79
C LEU A 479 -16.90 -9.76 2.46
N GLU A 480 -17.67 -9.80 1.38
CA GLU A 480 -18.61 -8.73 0.96
C GLU A 480 -18.03 -7.31 0.95
N PHE A 481 -16.77 -7.16 0.53
CA PHE A 481 -16.22 -5.81 0.34
C PHE A 481 -16.98 -5.10 -0.78
N GLU A 482 -17.34 -3.84 -0.53
CA GLU A 482 -17.86 -2.95 -1.56
C GLU A 482 -16.68 -2.20 -2.20
N PRO A 483 -16.55 -2.21 -3.53
CA PRO A 483 -15.52 -1.42 -4.18
C PRO A 483 -15.82 0.08 -4.04
N HIS A 484 -14.79 0.89 -4.31
CA HIS A 484 -14.95 2.34 -4.44
C HIS A 484 -16.07 2.68 -5.43
N PRO A 485 -16.87 3.76 -5.24
CA PRO A 485 -17.95 4.12 -6.15
C PRO A 485 -17.57 4.16 -7.65
N GLY A 486 -16.33 4.58 -7.96
CA GLY A 486 -15.78 4.56 -9.32
C GLY A 486 -15.41 3.20 -9.90
N TRP A 487 -15.60 2.11 -9.14
CA TRP A 487 -15.33 0.72 -9.51
C TRP A 487 -16.57 -0.17 -9.39
N LYS A 488 -17.71 0.38 -8.95
CA LYS A 488 -18.97 -0.36 -8.83
C LYS A 488 -19.45 -0.89 -10.17
N ASN A 489 -19.98 -2.09 -10.17
CA ASN A 489 -20.41 -2.87 -11.34
C ASN A 489 -19.26 -3.21 -12.31
N TYR A 490 -18.01 -3.01 -11.91
CA TYR A 490 -16.84 -3.37 -12.70
C TYR A 490 -15.98 -4.38 -11.95
N LEU A 491 -15.68 -4.18 -10.68
CA LEU A 491 -14.72 -5.05 -9.98
C LEU A 491 -15.37 -6.26 -9.29
N GLU A 492 -16.68 -6.19 -9.05
CA GLU A 492 -17.46 -7.28 -8.51
C GLU A 492 -17.47 -8.49 -9.45
N LEU A 493 -17.59 -9.68 -8.88
CA LEU A 493 -17.92 -10.87 -9.67
C LEU A 493 -19.35 -10.72 -10.21
N ASP A 494 -19.57 -11.10 -11.46
CA ASP A 494 -20.92 -11.14 -12.00
C ASP A 494 -21.72 -12.21 -11.23
N ASP A 495 -22.93 -11.87 -10.77
CA ASP A 495 -23.85 -12.82 -10.12
C ASP A 495 -24.28 -13.97 -11.07
N SER A 496 -23.93 -13.87 -12.36
CA SER A 496 -24.09 -14.93 -13.35
C SER A 496 -23.00 -15.98 -13.17
N GLY A 497 -23.24 -16.91 -12.26
CA GLY A 497 -22.76 -18.28 -12.46
C GLY A 497 -23.40 -18.85 -13.72
N THR A 498 -22.73 -18.71 -14.85
CA THR A 498 -22.98 -19.48 -16.08
C THR A 498 -21.66 -19.86 -16.71
#